data_AF-A0A5H2PUF3-F1
#
_entry.id   AF-A0A5H2PUF3-F1
#
_cell.length_a   1.000
_cell.length_b   1.000
_cell.length_c   1.000
_cell.angle_alpha   90.00
_cell.angle_beta   90.00
_cell.angle_gamma   90.00
#
_symmetry.space_group_name_H-M   'P 1'
#
loop_
_entity.id
_entity.type
_entity.pdbx_description
1 polymer ?
#
loop_
_entity_poly.entity_id
_entity_poly.type
_entity_poly.pdbx_seq_one_letter_code
_entity_poly.pdbx_strand_id
1 'polypeptide(L)'
;MIIDRMQAEKKALEYINSITYFDGAYELVASKIREESDGWYFPYQSAEFLRTGDFNKSLVGNWPIFVSRDGQCVGPRRPGMPFVNP
;
A
#
# COMPACT_ATOMS: atom_id res chain seq x y z
N MET A 1 8.08 19.15 -3.22
CA MET A 1 7.26 18.90 -4.43
C MET A 1 5.99 18.21 -3.96
N ILE A 2 4.81 18.71 -4.31
CA ILE A 2 3.55 18.02 -3.96
C ILE A 2 3.21 17.08 -5.11
N ILE A 3 3.03 15.79 -4.84
CA ILE A 3 2.62 14.80 -5.82
C ILE A 3 1.08 14.70 -5.86
N ASP A 4 0.54 14.27 -6.99
CA ASP A 4 -0.88 13.93 -7.10
C ASP A 4 -1.15 12.45 -6.75
N ARG A 5 -2.42 12.07 -6.77
CA ARG A 5 -2.86 10.70 -6.49
C ARG A 5 -2.26 9.68 -7.47
N MET A 6 -2.14 10.00 -8.76
CA MET A 6 -1.62 9.07 -9.76
C MET A 6 -0.15 8.77 -9.51
N GLN A 7 0.63 9.80 -9.16
CA GLN A 7 2.02 9.67 -8.75
C GLN A 7 2.16 8.87 -7.44
N ALA A 8 1.25 9.08 -6.48
CA ALA A 8 1.24 8.34 -5.23
C ALA A 8 0.89 6.85 -5.43
N GLU A 9 -0.09 6.56 -6.28
CA GLU A 9 -0.50 5.21 -6.65
C GLU A 9 0.64 4.45 -7.35
N LYS A 10 1.36 5.12 -8.25
CA LYS A 10 2.57 4.56 -8.88
C LYS A 10 3.63 4.16 -7.85
N LYS A 11 3.89 5.02 -6.86
CA LYS A 11 4.85 4.71 -5.77
C LYS A 11 4.38 3.54 -4.90
N ALA A 12 3.08 3.43 -4.64
CA ALA A 12 2.53 2.29 -3.89
C ALA A 12 2.64 0.98 -4.70
N LEU A 13 2.41 1.02 -6.02
CA LEU A 13 2.61 -0.12 -6.92
C LEU A 13 4.08 -0.56 -6.97
N GLU A 14 5.01 0.40 -7.08
CA GLU A 14 6.45 0.13 -7.00
C GLU A 14 6.81 -0.56 -5.69
N TYR A 15 6.23 -0.12 -4.56
CA TYR A 15 6.45 -0.73 -3.25
C TYR A 15 5.95 -2.18 -3.20
N ILE A 16 4.69 -2.47 -3.55
CA ILE A 16 4.16 -3.85 -3.47
C ILE A 16 4.86 -4.81 -4.43
N ASN A 17 5.39 -4.31 -5.55
CA ASN A 17 6.16 -5.13 -6.48
C ASN A 17 7.59 -5.38 -5.99
N SER A 18 8.08 -4.60 -5.03
CA SER A 18 9.41 -4.77 -4.43
C SER A 18 9.45 -5.76 -3.26
N ILE A 19 8.31 -6.05 -2.64
CA ILE A 19 8.23 -6.98 -1.51
C ILE A 19 8.20 -8.45 -2.00
N THR A 20 8.98 -9.31 -1.34
CA THR A 20 9.20 -10.72 -1.76
C THR A 20 8.70 -11.74 -0.73
N TYR A 21 7.89 -11.32 0.25
CA TYR A 21 7.45 -12.17 1.36
C TYR A 21 6.37 -13.21 1.00
N PHE A 22 5.73 -13.05 -0.15
CA PHE A 22 4.68 -13.93 -0.65
C PHE A 22 4.96 -14.27 -2.12
N ASP A 23 4.81 -15.55 -2.44
CA ASP A 23 4.97 -16.08 -3.80
C ASP A 23 3.64 -15.91 -4.55
N GLY A 24 3.47 -14.75 -5.18
CA GLY A 24 2.31 -14.41 -5.97
C GLY A 24 2.18 -12.91 -6.25
N ALA A 25 1.16 -12.53 -7.00
CA ALA A 25 0.91 -11.14 -7.36
C ALA A 25 0.15 -10.39 -6.25
N TYR A 26 0.55 -9.13 -6.03
CA TYR A 26 -0.15 -8.19 -5.17
C TYR A 26 -0.99 -7.24 -6.02
N GLU A 27 -2.12 -6.80 -5.47
CA GLU A 27 -2.96 -5.77 -6.07
C GLU A 27 -3.40 -4.76 -5.02
N LEU A 28 -3.48 -3.49 -5.44
CA LEU A 28 -4.09 -2.44 -4.61
C LEU A 28 -5.61 -2.64 -4.57
N VAL A 29 -6.19 -2.52 -3.39
CA VAL A 29 -7.63 -2.57 -3.19
C VAL A 29 -8.19 -1.17 -3.45
N ALA A 30 -8.39 -0.82 -4.72
CA ALA A 30 -8.74 0.53 -5.17
C ALA A 30 -9.96 1.13 -4.45
N SER A 31 -10.96 0.31 -4.12
CA SER A 31 -12.18 0.72 -3.41
C SER A 31 -11.96 1.09 -1.93
N LYS A 32 -10.76 0.83 -1.38
CA LYS A 32 -10.38 1.10 0.00
C LYS A 32 -9.26 2.13 0.12
N ILE A 33 -8.80 2.70 -1.00
CA ILE A 33 -7.81 3.79 -0.97
C ILE A 33 -8.41 4.98 -0.22
N ARG A 34 -7.64 5.53 0.72
CA ARG A 34 -8.06 6.64 1.56
C ARG A 34 -7.10 7.81 1.39
N GLU A 35 -7.66 8.96 1.04
CA GLU A 35 -6.94 10.22 0.99
C GLU A 35 -7.04 10.92 2.35
N GLU A 36 -5.92 11.49 2.78
CA GLU A 36 -5.78 12.28 3.99
C GLU A 36 -5.07 13.60 3.68
N SER A 37 -5.06 14.49 4.66
CA SER A 37 -4.39 15.79 4.56
C SER A 37 -2.88 15.66 4.28
N ASP A 38 -2.24 14.61 4.81
CA ASP A 38 -0.81 14.35 4.73
C ASP A 38 -0.40 13.37 3.62
N GLY A 39 -1.35 12.70 2.97
CA GLY A 39 -1.06 11.74 1.90
C GLY A 39 -2.19 10.78 1.55
N TRP A 40 -1.84 9.58 1.14
CA TRP A 40 -2.77 8.52 0.78
C TRP A 40 -2.37 7.18 1.40
N TYR A 41 -3.37 6.43 1.83
CA TYR A 41 -3.23 5.05 2.25
C TYR A 41 -3.72 4.15 1.11
N PHE A 42 -2.86 3.20 0.72
CA PHE A 42 -3.10 2.22 -0.34
C PHE A 42 -3.15 0.82 0.28
N PRO A 43 -4.34 0.31 0.65
CA PRO A 43 -4.50 -1.09 1.03
C PRO A 43 -4.19 -1.99 -0.15
N TYR A 44 -3.62 -3.15 0.12
CA TYR A 44 -3.29 -4.14 -0.90
C TYR A 44 -3.60 -5.55 -0.40
N GLN A 45 -3.74 -6.48 -1.32
CA GLN A 45 -4.05 -7.88 -1.04
C GLN A 45 -3.46 -8.77 -2.15
N SER A 46 -3.42 -10.08 -1.97
CA SER A 46 -3.06 -10.98 -3.07
C SER A 46 -4.12 -10.90 -4.18
N ALA A 47 -3.66 -10.86 -5.42
CA ALA A 47 -4.53 -10.90 -6.60
C ALA A 47 -5.44 -12.14 -6.59
N GLU A 48 -4.89 -13.28 -6.15
CA GLU A 48 -5.61 -14.55 -6.11
C GLU A 48 -6.76 -14.52 -5.09
N PHE A 49 -6.55 -13.96 -3.89
CA PHE A 49 -7.62 -13.77 -2.91
C PHE A 49 -8.71 -12.85 -3.46
N LEU A 50 -8.34 -11.71 -4.06
CA LEU A 50 -9.32 -10.76 -4.60
C LEU A 50 -10.18 -11.38 -5.70
N ARG A 51 -9.59 -12.23 -6.54
CA ARG A 51 -10.29 -12.91 -7.63
C ARG A 51 -11.16 -14.08 -7.16
N THR A 52 -10.69 -14.86 -6.17
CA THR A 52 -11.29 -16.15 -5.81
C THR A 52 -12.12 -16.10 -4.53
N GLY A 53 -11.82 -15.17 -3.62
CA GLY A 53 -12.33 -15.17 -2.26
C GLY A 53 -11.77 -16.29 -1.38
N ASP A 54 -10.81 -17.09 -1.85
CA ASP A 54 -10.20 -18.16 -1.05
C ASP A 54 -9.34 -17.56 0.05
N PHE A 55 -9.82 -17.66 1.29
CA PHE A 55 -9.17 -17.12 2.46
C PHE A 55 -7.75 -17.66 2.66
N ASN A 56 -7.43 -18.87 2.20
CA ASN A 56 -6.08 -19.44 2.27
C ASN A 56 -5.07 -18.69 1.39
N LYS A 57 -5.56 -17.88 0.45
CA LYS A 57 -4.75 -17.01 -0.41
C LYS A 57 -4.62 -15.60 0.14
N SER A 58 -5.26 -15.28 1.26
CA SER A 58 -5.17 -13.95 1.86
C SER A 58 -3.76 -13.70 2.42
N LEU A 59 -3.28 -12.46 2.28
CA LEU A 59 -2.07 -12.00 2.92
C LEU A 59 -2.34 -11.73 4.40
N VAL A 60 -1.36 -12.07 5.22
CA VAL A 60 -1.31 -11.72 6.65
C VAL A 60 -0.40 -10.51 6.84
N GLY A 61 -0.85 -9.54 7.63
CA GLY A 61 -0.04 -8.35 7.95
C GLY A 61 0.03 -7.30 6.83
N ASN A 62 -0.88 -7.33 5.86
CA ASN A 62 -1.01 -6.39 4.75
C ASN A 62 -1.54 -5.00 5.17
N TRP A 63 -0.83 -4.32 6.07
CA TRP A 63 -1.16 -2.94 6.42
C TRP A 63 -1.04 -2.03 5.20
N PRO A 64 -1.92 -1.03 5.03
CA PRO A 64 -1.86 -0.11 3.91
C PRO A 64 -0.50 0.59 3.81
N ILE A 65 -0.07 0.80 2.57
CA ILE A 65 1.12 1.61 2.27
C ILE A 65 0.72 3.06 2.38
N PHE A 66 1.53 3.87 3.06
CA PHE A 66 1.31 5.30 3.13
C PHE A 66 2.25 6.00 2.15
N VAL A 67 1.69 6.85 1.28
CA VAL A 67 2.47 7.75 0.44
C VAL A 67 2.11 9.18 0.81
N SER A 68 3.08 9.93 1.30
CA SER A 68 2.90 11.33 1.69
C SER A 68 2.76 12.25 0.47
N ARG A 69 2.23 13.45 0.71
CA ARG A 69 2.13 14.51 -0.33
C ARG A 69 3.48 14.93 -0.90
N ASP A 70 4.57 14.80 -0.15
CA ASP A 70 5.93 15.08 -0.62
C ASP A 70 6.60 13.89 -1.35
N GLY A 71 5.88 12.76 -1.45
CA GLY A 71 6.29 11.59 -2.22
C GLY A 71 7.15 10.58 -1.48
N GLN A 72 7.25 10.65 -0.16
CA GLN A 72 7.81 9.56 0.64
C GLN A 72 6.83 8.38 0.67
N CYS A 73 7.32 7.20 0.32
CA CYS A 73 6.57 5.95 0.43
C CYS A 73 7.03 5.24 1.69
N VAL A 74 6.16 5.19 2.69
CA VAL A 74 6.39 4.48 3.94
C VAL A 74 5.55 3.22 3.86
N GLY A 75 6.18 2.06 4.02
CA GLY A 75 5.54 0.75 3.91
C GLY A 75 4.42 0.51 4.93
N PRO A 76 4.08 -0.76 5.25
CA PRO A 76 3.00 -1.09 6.18
C PRO A 76 3.24 -0.43 7.55
N ARG A 77 2.53 0.67 7.83
CA ARG A 77 2.75 1.50 9.02
C ARG A 77 1.44 1.70 9.76
N ARG A 78 1.53 1.66 11.10
CA ARG A 78 0.43 2.07 11.96
C ARG A 78 0.23 3.59 11.86
N PRO A 79 -1.00 4.07 11.61
CA PRO A 79 -1.32 5.49 11.75
C PRO A 79 -0.92 6.00 13.14
N GLY A 80 -0.26 7.17 13.20
CA GLY A 80 0.15 7.82 14.46
C GLY A 80 1.53 7.45 15.00
N MET A 81 2.32 6.62 14.30
CA MET A 81 3.75 6.50 14.61
C MET A 81 4.50 7.77 14.14
N PRO A 82 5.51 8.27 14.88
CA PRO A 82 6.38 9.36 14.44
C PRO A 82 7.33 8.91 13.31
N PHE A 83 7.61 9.80 12.35
CA PHE A 83 8.54 9.51 11.26
C PHE A 83 9.93 9.32 11.87
N VAL A 84 10.38 8.07 11.94
CA VAL A 84 11.78 7.78 12.22
C VAL A 84 12.48 7.71 10.88
N ASN A 85 13.25 8.75 10.56
CA ASN A 85 14.28 8.62 9.55
C ASN A 85 15.31 7.60 10.08
N PRO A 86 15.69 6.59 9.28
CA PRO A 86 16.85 5.75 9.60
C PRO A 86 18.15 6.56 9.63
#